data_AF-A0A1S1NZ05-F1
#
_entry.id   AF-A0A1S1NZ05-F1
#
_cell.length_a   1.000
_cell.length_b   1.000
_cell.length_c   1.000
_cell.angle_alpha   90.00
_cell.angle_beta   90.00
_cell.angle_gamma   90.00
#
_symmetry.space_group_name_H-M   'P 1'
#
loop_
_entity.id
_entity.type
_entity.pdbx_description
1 polymer ?
#
loop_
_entity_poly.entity_id
_entity_poly.type
_entity_poly.pdbx_seq_one_letter_code
_entity_poly.pdbx_strand_id
1 'polypeptide(L)'
;MVRYPVHVPGSSYRGRDKRKLRQISHDNAVSTRLENHINRLLSRQTEPLQVYEYRQLAMDTGIPEDRVRSLCQGFGGDQNGFTAMRADLDPSEAGGLPDKNANDDVGQ
;
A
#
# COMPACT_ATOMS: atom_id res chain seq x y z
N MET A 1 -3.22 -7.88 3.05
CA MET A 1 -4.02 -7.02 2.14
C MET A 1 -3.86 -5.58 2.58
N VAL A 2 -3.52 -4.71 1.63
CA VAL A 2 -3.05 -3.34 1.85
C VAL A 2 -4.21 -2.36 1.69
N ARG A 3 -4.22 -1.29 2.50
CA ARG A 3 -5.25 -0.24 2.47
C ARG A 3 -4.64 1.11 2.13
N TYR A 4 -5.44 1.93 1.45
CA TYR A 4 -5.13 3.33 1.22
C TYR A 4 -5.52 4.17 2.46
N PRO A 5 -4.69 5.16 2.85
CA PRO A 5 -3.32 5.39 2.40
C PRO A 5 -2.34 4.39 3.02
N VAL A 6 -1.27 4.08 2.27
CA VAL A 6 -0.12 3.34 2.81
C VAL A 6 0.88 4.29 3.44
N HIS A 7 1.52 3.83 4.51
CA HIS A 7 2.63 4.51 5.15
C HIS A 7 3.85 3.59 5.18
N VAL A 8 4.93 4.02 4.53
CA VAL A 8 6.21 3.33 4.51
C VAL A 8 7.03 3.86 5.69
N PRO A 9 7.39 3.01 6.67
CA PRO A 9 8.13 3.45 7.84
C PRO A 9 9.50 4.00 7.45
N GLY A 10 9.76 5.25 7.84
CA GLY A 10 11.08 5.87 7.74
C GLY A 10 11.99 5.47 8.91
N SER A 11 13.30 5.53 8.68
CA SER A 11 14.28 5.36 9.76
C SER A 11 14.67 6.71 10.36
N SER A 12 14.80 6.77 11.69
CA SER A 12 15.34 7.93 12.38
C SER A 12 16.67 7.57 13.06
N TYR A 13 17.68 8.42 12.92
CA TYR A 13 18.97 8.26 13.57
C TYR A 13 19.38 9.57 14.24
N ARG A 14 19.69 9.47 15.54
CA ARG A 14 20.01 10.62 16.40
C ARG A 14 21.50 10.75 16.72
N GLY A 15 22.35 9.89 16.14
CA GLY A 15 23.79 9.93 16.37
C GLY A 15 24.50 11.05 15.58
N ARG A 16 25.76 11.30 15.90
CA ARG A 16 26.60 12.34 15.27
C ARG A 16 27.32 11.90 13.99
N ASP A 17 27.18 10.64 13.57
CA ASP A 17 27.85 10.13 12.38
C ASP A 17 27.20 10.68 11.10
N LYS A 18 27.89 11.62 10.45
CA LYS A 18 27.44 12.30 9.22
C LYS A 18 27.23 11.34 8.05
N ARG A 19 27.99 10.23 7.97
CA ARG A 19 27.82 9.25 6.88
C ARG A 19 26.52 8.49 7.05
N LYS A 20 26.23 8.03 8.26
CA LYS A 20 24.95 7.37 8.59
C LYS A 20 23.77 8.30 8.40
N LEU A 21 23.88 9.56 8.81
CA LEU A 21 22.82 10.56 8.57
C LEU A 21 22.52 10.75 7.09
N ARG A 22 23.55 10.84 6.23
CA ARG A 22 23.35 10.94 4.77
C ARG A 22 22.68 9.70 4.19
N GLN A 23 23.13 8.51 4.58
CA GLN A 23 22.52 7.25 4.13
C GLN A 23 21.04 7.19 4.53
N ILE A 24 20.73 7.52 5.78
CA ILE A 24 19.35 7.48 6.29
C ILE A 24 18.48 8.53 5.61
N SER A 25 19.02 9.72 5.34
CA SER A 25 18.31 10.73 4.56
C SER A 25 18.00 10.24 3.14
N HIS A 26 18.95 9.57 2.50
CA HIS A 26 18.75 8.98 1.18
C HIS A 26 17.69 7.87 1.21
N ASP A 27 17.82 6.95 2.17
CA ASP A 27 16.87 5.85 2.37
C ASP A 27 15.45 6.35 2.63
N ASN A 28 15.29 7.38 3.48
CA ASN A 28 14.00 8.00 3.74
C ASN A 28 13.42 8.66 2.49
N ALA A 29 14.26 9.34 1.69
CA ALA A 29 13.81 9.92 0.43
C ALA A 29 13.30 8.85 -0.56
N VAL A 30 13.98 7.69 -0.61
CA VAL A 30 13.55 6.53 -1.40
C VAL A 30 12.21 5.99 -0.89
N SER A 31 12.06 5.83 0.43
CA SER A 31 10.79 5.39 1.05
C SER A 31 9.63 6.34 0.73
N THR A 32 9.83 7.65 0.89
CA THR A 32 8.81 8.65 0.58
C THR A 32 8.43 8.66 -0.91
N ARG A 33 9.41 8.45 -1.80
CA ARG A 33 9.14 8.36 -3.24
C ARG A 33 8.26 7.15 -3.57
N LEU A 34 8.56 6.00 -2.98
CA LEU A 34 7.78 4.79 -3.16
C LEU A 34 6.37 4.95 -2.59
N GLU A 35 6.25 5.47 -1.36
CA GLU A 35 4.97 5.75 -0.70
C GLU A 35 4.06 6.63 -1.56
N ASN A 36 4.57 7.76 -2.04
CA ASN A 36 3.82 8.69 -2.89
C ASN A 36 3.37 8.04 -4.20
N HIS A 37 4.20 7.17 -4.79
CA HIS A 37 3.86 6.46 -6.01
C HIS A 37 2.74 5.44 -5.76
N ILE A 38 2.86 4.62 -4.70
CA ILE A 38 1.84 3.64 -4.35
C ILE A 38 0.52 4.34 -4.00
N ASN A 39 0.54 5.37 -3.15
CA ASN A 39 -0.67 6.11 -2.80
C ASN A 39 -1.35 6.72 -4.03
N ARG A 40 -0.58 7.17 -5.03
CA ARG A 40 -1.14 7.65 -6.31
C ARG A 40 -1.82 6.52 -7.09
N LEU A 41 -1.22 5.33 -7.16
CA LEU A 41 -1.84 4.18 -7.82
C LEU A 41 -3.14 3.76 -7.13
N LEU A 42 -3.11 3.64 -5.80
CA LEU A 42 -4.26 3.26 -5.00
C LEU A 42 -5.41 4.29 -5.09
N SER A 43 -5.09 5.58 -5.11
CA SER A 43 -6.11 6.64 -5.27
C SER A 43 -6.82 6.62 -6.63
N ARG A 44 -6.21 5.97 -7.64
CA ARG A 44 -6.74 5.86 -9.00
C ARG A 44 -7.25 4.46 -9.32
N GLN A 45 -7.20 3.54 -8.36
CA GLN A 45 -7.66 2.18 -8.52
C GLN A 45 -9.18 2.20 -8.81
N THR A 46 -9.59 1.55 -9.89
CA THR A 46 -11.00 1.39 -10.27
C THR A 46 -11.53 0.02 -9.85
N GLU A 47 -10.67 -0.99 -9.86
CA GLU A 47 -11.01 -2.36 -9.47
C GLU A 47 -11.18 -2.48 -7.96
N PRO A 48 -12.13 -3.27 -7.46
CA PRO A 48 -12.32 -3.45 -6.02
C PRO A 48 -11.10 -4.06 -5.32
N LEU A 49 -10.44 -5.00 -6.01
CA LEU A 49 -9.23 -5.68 -5.58
C LEU A 49 -8.21 -5.64 -6.72
N GLN A 50 -7.00 -5.17 -6.44
CA GLN A 50 -5.93 -5.12 -7.44
C GLN A 50 -4.61 -5.61 -6.84
N VAL A 51 -3.88 -6.39 -7.64
CA VAL A 51 -2.53 -6.87 -7.31
C VAL A 51 -1.51 -5.95 -7.95
N TYR A 52 -0.54 -5.49 -7.15
CA TYR A 52 0.58 -4.67 -7.58
C TYR A 52 1.88 -5.46 -7.44
N GLU A 53 2.55 -5.75 -8.55
CA GLU A 53 3.81 -6.48 -8.57
C GLU A 53 5.01 -5.57 -8.27
N TYR A 54 5.95 -6.04 -7.45
CA TYR A 54 7.14 -5.26 -7.09
C TYR A 54 8.02 -4.96 -8.29
N ARG A 55 8.08 -5.88 -9.26
CA ARG A 55 8.82 -5.68 -10.51
C ARG A 55 8.31 -4.47 -11.27
N GLN A 56 6.99 -4.32 -11.40
CA GLN A 56 6.39 -3.17 -12.08
C GLN A 56 6.67 -1.87 -11.31
N LEU A 57 6.48 -1.88 -9.99
CA LEU A 57 6.77 -0.72 -9.15
C LEU A 57 8.24 -0.29 -9.21
N ALA A 58 9.17 -1.26 -9.29
CA ALA A 58 10.59 -1.01 -9.45
C ALA A 58 10.89 -0.32 -10.79
N MET A 59 10.26 -0.77 -11.88
CA MET A 59 10.40 -0.15 -13.20
C MET A 59 9.83 1.28 -13.21
N ASP A 60 8.67 1.50 -12.61
CA ASP A 60 8.00 2.81 -12.62
C ASP A 60 8.72 3.85 -11.76
N THR A 61 9.30 3.42 -10.63
CA THR A 61 9.98 4.32 -9.69
C THR A 61 11.48 4.44 -9.91
N GLY A 62 12.09 3.47 -10.61
CA GLY A 62 13.54 3.32 -10.73
C GLY A 62 14.21 2.82 -9.45
N ILE A 63 13.43 2.37 -8.46
CA ILE A 63 13.93 1.81 -7.20
C ILE A 63 14.23 0.32 -7.41
N PRO A 64 15.36 -0.22 -6.94
CA PRO A 64 15.65 -1.65 -7.06
C PRO A 64 14.54 -2.52 -6.46
N GLU A 65 14.19 -3.62 -7.15
CA GLU A 65 13.08 -4.49 -6.75
C GLU A 65 13.24 -5.03 -5.32
N ASP A 66 14.45 -5.43 -4.91
CA ASP A 66 14.71 -5.89 -3.54
C ASP A 66 14.41 -4.82 -2.50
N ARG A 67 14.64 -3.55 -2.85
CA ARG A 67 14.34 -2.42 -1.97
C ARG A 67 12.84 -2.15 -1.90
N VAL A 68 12.15 -2.21 -3.04
CA VAL A 68 10.68 -2.12 -3.08
C VAL A 68 10.08 -3.24 -2.22
N ARG A 69 10.50 -4.49 -2.43
CA ARG A 69 10.06 -5.66 -1.65
C ARG A 69 10.25 -5.46 -0.16
N SER A 70 11.46 -5.07 0.26
CA SER A 70 11.78 -4.83 1.68
C SER A 70 10.89 -3.77 2.32
N LEU A 71 10.57 -2.69 1.59
CA LEU A 71 9.68 -1.63 2.09
C LEU A 71 8.21 -2.09 2.12
N CYS A 72 7.77 -2.84 1.10
CA CYS A 72 6.41 -3.34 0.99
C CYS A 72 6.05 -4.42 2.03
N GLN A 73 7.01 -5.23 2.44
CA GLN A 73 6.83 -6.18 3.54
C GLN A 73 6.42 -5.48 4.85
N GLY A 74 6.83 -4.23 5.06
CA GLY A 74 6.50 -3.46 6.26
C GLY A 74 5.02 -3.08 6.40
N PHE A 75 4.23 -3.14 5.32
CA PHE A 75 2.81 -2.80 5.33
C PHE A 75 1.89 -3.92 4.80
N GLY A 76 2.38 -5.16 4.76
CA GLY A 76 1.57 -6.34 4.46
C GLY A 76 1.58 -6.77 3.00
N GLY A 77 2.68 -6.55 2.28
CA GLY A 77 2.95 -7.17 1.00
C GLY A 77 3.56 -8.58 1.12
N ASP A 78 3.39 -9.37 0.07
CA ASP A 78 3.85 -10.76 -0.06
C ASP A 78 5.24 -10.83 -0.74
N GLN A 79 5.60 -11.98 -1.31
CA GLN A 79 6.91 -12.21 -1.92
C GLN A 79 7.11 -11.45 -3.25
N ASN A 80 6.07 -11.33 -4.06
CA ASN A 80 6.14 -10.78 -5.43
C ASN A 80 5.36 -9.46 -5.60
N GLY A 81 4.54 -9.09 -4.63
CA GLY A 81 3.64 -7.94 -4.76
C GLY A 81 2.75 -7.78 -3.53
N PHE A 82 1.75 -6.92 -3.64
CA PHE A 82 0.70 -6.81 -2.64
C PHE A 82 -0.67 -6.66 -3.30
N THR A 83 -1.70 -7.14 -2.61
CA THR A 83 -3.10 -6.92 -2.99
C THR A 83 -3.65 -5.75 -2.21
N ALA A 84 -4.28 -4.79 -2.89
CA ALA A 84 -4.92 -3.63 -2.29
C ALA A 84 -6.41 -3.54 -2.59
N MET A 85 -7.15 -3.00 -1.62
CA MET A 85 -8.55 -2.63 -1.79
C MET A 85 -8.67 -1.23 -2.39
N ARG A 86 -9.72 -1.02 -3.17
CA ARG A 86 -10.12 0.33 -3.60
C ARG A 86 -10.40 1.21 -2.38
N ALA A 87 -9.99 2.47 -2.44
CA ALA A 87 -10.00 3.38 -1.30
C ALA A 87 -11.41 3.72 -0.78
N ASP A 88 -12.43 3.66 -1.64
CA ASP A 88 -13.83 3.93 -1.34
C ASP A 88 -14.61 2.70 -0.83
N LEU A 89 -14.00 1.51 -0.86
CA LEU A 89 -14.63 0.32 -0.30
C LEU A 89 -14.46 0.31 1.21
N ASP A 90 -15.57 0.40 1.92
CA ASP A 90 -15.58 0.12 3.35
C ASP A 90 -15.31 -1.39 3.55
N PRO A 91 -14.44 -1.78 4.51
CA PRO A 91 -14.14 -3.18 4.76
C PRO A 91 -15.37 -4.02 5.15
N SER A 92 -16.46 -3.37 5.57
CA SER A 92 -17.75 -3.98 5.84
C SER A 92 -18.46 -4.46 4.57
N GLU A 93 -18.20 -3.82 3.41
CA GLU A 93 -18.83 -4.15 2.12
C GLU A 93 -18.06 -5.23 1.35
N ALA A 94 -16.77 -5.39 1.62
CA ALA A 94 -15.93 -6.40 0.96
C ALA A 94 -16.25 -7.86 1.39
N GLY A 95 -17.14 -8.05 2.37
CA GLY A 95 -17.58 -9.35 2.89
C GLY A 95 -19.10 -9.54 2.99
N GLY A 96 -19.89 -8.65 2.37
CA GLY A 96 -21.36 -8.79 2.36
C GLY A 96 -21.81 -9.92 1.45
N LEU A 97 -21.95 -11.14 1.99
CA LEU A 97 -22.92 -12.11 1.47
C LEU A 97 -24.25 -11.37 1.26
N PRO A 98 -25.01 -11.66 0.19
CA PRO A 98 -26.27 -10.96 -0.08
C PRO A 98 -27.15 -11.05 1.16
N ASP A 99 -27.52 -9.89 1.69
CA ASP A 99 -28.51 -9.77 2.77
C ASP A 99 -29.81 -10.38 2.26
N LYS A 100 -30.04 -11.65 2.61
CA LYS A 100 -31.33 -12.32 2.46
C LYS A 100 -32.19 -11.93 3.64
N ASN A 101 -32.53 -10.65 3.76
CA ASN A 101 -33.67 -10.19 4.54
C ASN A 101 -34.36 -9.04 3.84
N ALA A 102 -34.72 -9.26 2.57
CA ALA A 102 -35.96 -8.73 2.04
C ALA A 102 -37.11 -9.44 2.77
N ASN A 103 -37.40 -9.01 4.00
CA ASN A 103 -38.68 -9.26 4.59
C ASN A 103 -39.64 -8.27 3.92
N ASP A 104 -40.38 -8.78 2.95
CA ASP A 104 -41.58 -8.14 2.40
C ASP A 104 -42.52 -7.76 3.56
N ASP A 105 -42.41 -6.53 4.03
CA ASP A 105 -43.45 -5.86 4.82
C ASP A 105 -44.56 -5.45 3.84
N VAL A 106 -45.39 -6.43 3.47
CA VAL A 106 -46.72 -6.17 2.92
C VAL A 106 -47.71 -6.30 4.06
N GLY A 107 -48.02 -5.16 4.68
CA GLY A 107 -49.15 -5.01 5.57
C GLY A 107 -49.49 -3.53 5.77
N GLN A 108 -50.38 -2.97 4.96
CA GLN A 108 -51.84 -3.02 5.12
C GLN A 108 -52.55 -2.45 3.89
#